data_AF-A0A558GGS4-F1
#
_entry.id   AF-A0A558GGS4-F1
#
_cell.length_a   1.000
_cell.length_b   1.000
_cell.length_c   1.000
_cell.angle_alpha   90.00
_cell.angle_beta   90.00
_cell.angle_gamma   90.00
#
_symmetry.space_group_name_H-M   'P 1'
#
loop_
_entity.id
_entity.type
_entity.pdbx_description
1 polymer ?
#
loop_
_entity_poly.entity_id
_entity_poly.type
_entity_poly.pdbx_seq_one_letter_code
_entity_poly.pdbx_strand_id
1 'polypeptide(L)'
;MQRVAIVGDGPAALSTAERLIGAGLCVDLYCQRPAPFGLLRRFAGLSGAESIAAPCPKGTTPRLRLIGNVRVGNGPDADINHSDLNQLSASGDRHLVLLELMARGVAITTWEGLCHPTADVEDWATVTEQAQRAPVCF
;
A
#
# COMPACT_ATOMS: atom_id res chain seq x y z
N MET A 1 -2.29 -13.60 -12.42
CA MET A 1 -1.93 -12.17 -12.28
C MET A 1 -0.72 -12.09 -11.35
N GLN A 2 0.38 -11.47 -11.76
CA GLN A 2 1.54 -11.31 -10.88
C GLN A 2 1.31 -10.15 -9.91
N ARG A 3 1.55 -10.40 -8.61
CA ARG A 3 1.40 -9.43 -7.53
C ARG A 3 2.74 -9.28 -6.81
N VAL A 4 3.15 -8.05 -6.57
CA VAL A 4 4.44 -7.71 -5.95
C VAL A 4 4.16 -7.11 -4.58
N ALA A 5 4.78 -7.67 -3.53
CA ALA A 5 4.78 -7.07 -2.21
C ALA A 5 5.92 -6.05 -2.12
N ILE A 6 5.61 -4.85 -1.65
CA ILE A 6 6.58 -3.79 -1.35
C ILE A 6 6.48 -3.49 0.13
N VAL A 7 7.62 -3.48 0.82
CA VAL A 7 7.72 -3.14 2.24
C VAL A 7 8.23 -1.71 2.37
N GLY A 8 7.45 -0.86 3.04
CA GLY A 8 7.75 0.54 3.29
C GLY A 8 6.82 1.50 2.54
N ASP A 9 6.76 2.74 3.02
CA ASP A 9 5.92 3.82 2.48
C ASP A 9 6.72 5.10 2.14
N GLY A 10 8.05 4.98 2.05
CA GLY A 10 8.92 6.08 1.66
C GLY A 10 8.94 6.30 0.13
N PRO A 11 9.52 7.42 -0.35
CA PRO A 11 9.50 7.81 -1.77
C PRO A 11 9.91 6.72 -2.75
N ALA A 12 10.95 5.94 -2.41
CA ALA A 12 11.41 4.84 -3.26
C ALA A 12 10.35 3.74 -3.41
N ALA A 13 9.67 3.38 -2.31
CA ALA A 13 8.61 2.38 -2.32
C ALA A 13 7.41 2.88 -3.13
N LEU A 14 7.02 4.14 -2.96
CA LEU A 14 5.88 4.73 -3.67
C LEU A 14 6.15 4.82 -5.17
N SER A 15 7.31 5.37 -5.57
CA SER A 15 7.75 5.42 -6.96
C SER A 15 7.86 4.04 -7.61
N THR A 16 8.27 3.02 -6.85
CA THR A 16 8.32 1.64 -7.34
C THR A 16 6.92 1.08 -7.55
N ALA A 17 6.01 1.29 -6.60
CA ALA A 17 4.62 0.86 -6.71
C ALA A 17 3.97 1.40 -8.00
N GLU A 18 4.14 2.70 -8.25
CA GLU A 18 3.64 3.37 -9.44
C GLU A 18 4.09 2.73 -10.74
N ARG A 19 5.41 2.53 -10.88
CA ARG A 19 6.02 2.00 -12.09
C ARG A 19 5.55 0.57 -12.35
N LEU A 20 5.40 -0.23 -11.30
CA LEU A 20 4.88 -1.59 -11.42
C LEU A 20 3.40 -1.59 -11.82
N ILE A 21 2.59 -0.70 -11.24
CA ILE A 21 1.17 -0.56 -11.59
C ILE A 21 1.01 -0.09 -13.05
N GLY A 22 1.81 0.89 -13.48
CA GLY A 22 1.87 1.37 -14.86
C GLY A 22 2.31 0.28 -15.85
N ALA A 23 3.21 -0.60 -15.44
CA ALA A 23 3.60 -1.81 -16.19
C ALA A 23 2.53 -2.92 -16.19
N GLY A 24 1.37 -2.70 -15.56
CA GLY A 24 0.26 -3.63 -15.55
C GLY A 24 0.30 -4.68 -14.45
N LEU A 25 1.21 -4.57 -13.47
CA LEU A 25 1.28 -5.45 -12.30
C LEU A 25 0.29 -5.02 -11.21
N CYS A 26 0.10 -5.91 -10.24
CA CYS A 26 -0.56 -5.58 -8.98
C CYS A 26 0.46 -5.43 -7.86
N VAL A 27 0.21 -4.53 -6.92
CA VAL A 27 1.10 -4.20 -5.81
C VAL A 27 0.34 -4.30 -4.49
N ASP A 28 0.96 -4.96 -3.52
CA ASP A 28 0.62 -4.87 -2.10
C ASP A 28 1.70 -4.01 -1.41
N LEU A 29 1.29 -2.88 -0.83
CA LEU A 29 2.20 -2.01 -0.09
C LEU A 29 1.97 -2.21 1.41
N TYR A 30 3.00 -2.69 2.09
CA TYR A 30 3.01 -2.88 3.55
C TYR A 30 3.69 -1.69 4.21
N CYS A 31 3.00 -1.03 5.15
CA CYS A 31 3.55 0.12 5.84
C CYS A 31 3.36 0.04 7.36
N GLN A 32 4.40 0.45 8.09
CA GLN A 32 4.35 0.50 9.56
C GLN A 32 3.34 1.55 10.06
N ARG A 33 3.07 2.59 9.29
CA ARG A 33 2.05 3.59 9.62
C ARG A 33 0.66 3.09 9.20
N PRO A 34 -0.43 3.53 9.88
CA PRO A 34 -1.80 3.16 9.50
C PRO A 34 -2.19 3.59 8.07
N ALA A 35 -1.54 4.63 7.52
CA ALA A 35 -1.70 5.00 6.12
C ALA A 35 -0.40 5.62 5.58
N PRO A 36 -0.03 5.33 4.32
CA PRO A 36 1.13 5.94 3.67
C PRO A 36 0.83 7.41 3.28
N PHE A 37 1.87 8.22 3.14
CA PHE A 37 1.77 9.65 2.82
C PHE A 37 1.10 9.91 1.47
N GLY A 38 -0.02 10.65 1.44
CA GLY A 38 -0.61 11.22 0.22
C GLY A 38 -1.07 10.23 -0.86
N LEU A 39 -0.78 8.93 -0.69
CA LEU A 39 -1.02 7.86 -1.65
C LEU A 39 -2.50 7.64 -1.90
N LEU A 40 -3.27 7.59 -0.81
CA LEU A 40 -4.73 7.61 -0.88
C LEU A 40 -5.22 8.86 -1.59
N ARG A 41 -4.63 10.04 -1.30
CA ARG A 41 -5.06 11.29 -1.93
C ARG A 41 -4.92 11.23 -3.45
N ARG A 42 -3.78 10.72 -3.92
CA ARG A 42 -3.45 10.62 -5.34
C ARG A 42 -4.26 9.56 -6.07
N PHE A 43 -4.40 8.36 -5.50
CA PHE A 43 -5.00 7.22 -6.20
C PHE A 43 -6.47 7.00 -5.92
N ALA A 44 -7.01 7.54 -4.83
CA ALA A 44 -8.45 7.58 -4.60
C ALA A 44 -9.14 8.73 -5.34
N GLY A 45 -8.41 9.55 -6.11
CA GLY A 45 -8.98 10.72 -6.78
C GLY A 45 -9.51 11.77 -5.79
N LEU A 46 -8.95 11.83 -4.58
CA LEU A 46 -9.28 12.80 -3.54
C LEU A 46 -8.61 14.15 -3.85
N SER A 47 -8.93 14.73 -5.01
CA SER A 47 -8.58 16.11 -5.32
C SER A 47 -9.70 17.03 -4.84
N GLY A 48 -9.46 17.76 -3.74
CA GLY A 48 -10.23 18.96 -3.37
C GLY A 48 -11.60 18.77 -2.71
N ALA A 49 -12.18 17.57 -2.67
CA ALA A 49 -13.41 17.26 -1.93
C ALA A 49 -13.42 15.79 -1.49
N GLU A 50 -14.18 15.49 -0.44
CA GLU A 50 -14.38 14.18 0.20
C GLU A 50 -14.97 13.12 -0.77
N SER A 51 -14.25 12.77 -1.82
CA SER A 51 -14.63 11.71 -2.74
C SER A 51 -14.34 10.35 -2.11
N ILE A 52 -15.37 9.70 -1.59
CA ILE A 52 -15.28 8.31 -1.15
C ILE A 52 -14.71 7.49 -2.30
N ALA A 53 -13.56 6.83 -2.09
CA ALA A 53 -12.95 5.95 -3.07
C ALA A 53 -13.99 4.90 -3.50
N ALA A 54 -14.54 5.02 -4.71
CA ALA A 54 -15.50 4.04 -5.19
C ALA A 54 -14.78 2.69 -5.37
N PRO A 55 -15.37 1.57 -4.91
CA PRO A 55 -14.80 0.26 -5.16
C PRO A 55 -14.62 0.02 -6.66
N CYS A 56 -13.61 -0.76 -7.00
CA CYS A 56 -13.40 -1.14 -8.39
C CYS A 56 -14.66 -1.77 -9.00
N PRO A 57 -15.10 -1.33 -10.20
CA PRO A 57 -16.27 -1.91 -10.86
C PRO A 57 -16.16 -3.42 -10.98
N LYS A 58 -17.29 -4.13 -10.92
CA LYS A 58 -17.33 -5.58 -11.12
C LYS A 58 -16.61 -5.96 -12.42
N GLY A 59 -15.70 -6.94 -12.34
CA GLY A 59 -14.88 -7.37 -13.48
C GLY A 59 -13.54 -6.65 -13.62
N THR A 60 -13.26 -5.63 -12.80
CA THR A 60 -11.93 -5.02 -12.70
C THR A 60 -11.18 -5.53 -11.47
N THR A 61 -9.84 -5.55 -11.53
CA THR A 61 -9.01 -5.97 -10.39
C THR A 61 -8.31 -4.77 -9.76
N PRO A 62 -8.39 -4.58 -8.42
CA PRO A 62 -7.62 -3.54 -7.75
C PRO A 62 -6.12 -3.84 -7.88
N ARG A 63 -5.43 -2.91 -8.53
CA ARG A 63 -3.99 -3.01 -8.80
C ARG A 63 -3.16 -2.59 -7.61
N LEU A 64 -3.68 -1.72 -6.74
CA LEU A 64 -3.01 -1.34 -5.50
C LEU A 64 -3.84 -1.79 -4.30
N ARG A 65 -3.17 -2.46 -3.37
CA ARG A 65 -3.68 -2.72 -2.03
C ARG A 65 -2.69 -2.16 -1.02
N LEU A 66 -3.20 -1.40 -0.06
CA LEU A 66 -2.45 -0.83 1.05
C LEU A 66 -2.78 -1.63 2.31
N ILE A 67 -1.75 -2.03 3.04
CA ILE A 67 -1.85 -2.77 4.28
C ILE A 67 -1.01 -2.01 5.31
N GLY A 68 -1.70 -1.20 6.10
CA GLY A 68 -1.07 -0.32 7.07
C GLY A 68 -1.09 -0.89 8.48
N ASN A 69 -0.28 -0.25 9.33
CA ASN A 69 0.00 -0.67 10.70
C ASN A 69 0.65 -2.07 10.78
N VAL A 70 1.54 -2.38 9.83
CA VAL A 70 2.28 -3.65 9.79
C VAL A 70 3.78 -3.40 9.75
N ARG A 71 4.50 -3.96 10.72
CA ARG A 71 5.96 -3.96 10.83
C ARG A 71 6.50 -5.26 10.25
N VAL A 72 6.98 -5.18 9.00
CA VAL A 72 7.67 -6.32 8.37
C VAL A 72 9.15 -6.28 8.74
N GLY A 73 9.68 -7.36 9.32
CA GLY A 73 11.08 -7.43 9.74
C GLY A 73 11.41 -8.67 10.55
N ASN A 74 12.65 -8.74 11.07
CA ASN A 74 13.13 -9.86 11.89
C ASN A 74 13.35 -9.45 13.36
N GLY A 75 12.96 -8.22 13.73
CA GLY A 75 13.14 -7.69 15.08
C GLY A 75 12.05 -8.17 16.05
N PRO A 76 12.22 -7.93 17.36
CA PRO A 76 11.25 -8.35 18.38
C PRO A 76 9.89 -7.65 18.23
N ASP A 77 9.86 -6.47 17.63
CA ASP A 77 8.64 -5.68 17.38
C ASP A 77 8.04 -5.93 15.98
N ALA A 78 8.52 -6.94 15.25
CA ALA A 78 8.02 -7.26 13.93
C ALA A 78 6.74 -8.10 14.02
N ASP A 79 5.72 -7.71 13.27
CA ASP A 79 4.44 -8.41 13.17
C ASP A 79 4.56 -9.66 12.27
N ILE A 80 5.39 -9.55 11.23
CA ILE A 80 5.66 -10.61 10.27
C ILE A 80 7.07 -10.47 9.70
N ASN A 81 7.75 -11.58 9.44
CA ASN A 81 9.06 -11.57 8.79
C ASN A 81 8.96 -11.72 7.27
N HIS A 82 10.05 -11.49 6.56
CA HIS A 82 10.06 -11.56 5.09
C HIS A 82 9.82 -12.97 4.56
N SER A 83 10.30 -14.01 5.23
CA SER A 83 10.09 -15.41 4.82
C SER A 83 8.62 -15.82 4.93
N ASP A 84 7.96 -15.51 6.05
CA ASP A 84 6.55 -15.75 6.28
C ASP A 84 5.73 -15.00 5.23
N LEU A 85 5.99 -13.70 5.06
CA LEU A 85 5.29 -12.87 4.07
C LEU A 85 5.38 -13.47 2.65
N ASN A 86 6.59 -13.90 2.25
CA ASN A 86 6.81 -14.54 0.95
C ASN A 86 6.07 -15.88 0.84
N GLN A 87 6.11 -16.72 1.86
CA GLN A 87 5.46 -18.02 1.88
C GLN A 87 3.93 -17.90 1.79
N LEU A 88 3.34 -17.01 2.59
CA LEU A 88 1.90 -16.76 2.58
C LEU A 88 1.46 -16.17 1.23
N SER A 89 2.27 -15.28 0.65
CA SER A 89 2.00 -14.69 -0.67
C SER A 89 2.12 -15.70 -1.82
N ALA A 90 2.99 -16.71 -1.69
CA ALA A 90 3.18 -17.75 -2.70
C ALA A 90 1.97 -18.69 -2.83
N SER A 91 1.07 -18.74 -1.83
CA SER A 91 -0.17 -19.53 -1.89
C SER A 91 -1.13 -19.07 -2.99
N GLY A 92 -1.00 -17.84 -3.47
CA GLY A 92 -1.92 -17.20 -4.41
C GLY A 92 -3.21 -16.67 -3.76
N ASP A 93 -3.47 -16.98 -2.48
CA ASP A 93 -4.58 -16.39 -1.72
C ASP A 93 -4.15 -15.05 -1.12
N ARG A 94 -4.71 -13.97 -1.67
CA ARG A 94 -4.44 -12.60 -1.22
C ARG A 94 -4.85 -12.33 0.22
N HIS A 95 -5.81 -13.07 0.79
CA HIS A 95 -6.34 -12.81 2.13
C HIS A 95 -5.52 -13.49 3.22
N LEU A 96 -4.71 -14.49 2.86
CA LEU A 96 -4.02 -15.33 3.82
C LEU A 96 -3.05 -14.53 4.70
N VAL A 97 -2.33 -13.56 4.12
CA VAL A 97 -1.48 -12.64 4.90
C VAL A 97 -2.29 -11.81 5.90
N LEU A 98 -3.49 -11.35 5.52
CA LEU A 98 -4.33 -10.55 6.42
C LEU A 98 -4.87 -11.41 7.56
N LEU A 99 -5.30 -12.63 7.26
CA LEU A 99 -5.78 -13.59 8.26
C LEU A 99 -4.67 -13.94 9.25
N GLU A 100 -3.45 -14.17 8.77
CA GLU A 100 -2.30 -14.44 9.63
C GLU A 100 -1.99 -13.24 10.55
N LEU A 101 -1.98 -12.01 10.01
CA LEU A 101 -1.77 -10.80 10.82
C LEU A 101 -2.86 -10.65 11.89
N MET A 102 -4.13 -10.86 11.54
CA MET A 102 -5.23 -10.82 12.52
C MET A 102 -5.12 -11.93 13.56
N ALA A 103 -4.72 -13.15 13.17
CA ALA A 103 -4.51 -14.27 14.08
C ALA A 103 -3.36 -14.00 15.08
N ARG A 104 -2.35 -13.22 14.67
CA ARG A 104 -1.28 -12.71 15.53
C ARG A 104 -1.72 -11.54 16.43
N GLY A 105 -2.97 -11.08 16.34
CA GLY A 105 -3.49 -9.96 17.12
C GLY A 105 -3.10 -8.58 16.58
N VAL A 106 -2.61 -8.50 15.35
CA VAL A 106 -2.18 -7.24 14.73
C VAL A 106 -3.41 -6.51 14.20
N ALA A 107 -3.68 -5.32 14.73
CA ALA A 107 -4.70 -4.44 14.18
C ALA A 107 -4.19 -3.84 12.86
N ILE A 108 -4.86 -4.12 11.75
CA ILE A 108 -4.44 -3.65 10.42
C ILE A 108 -5.43 -2.65 9.84
N THR A 109 -4.91 -1.73 9.02
CA THR A 109 -5.72 -0.89 8.15
C THR A 109 -5.56 -1.37 6.71
N THR A 110 -6.65 -1.35 5.94
CA THR A 110 -6.60 -1.78 4.53
C THR A 110 -7.31 -0.79 3.63
N TRP A 111 -6.79 -0.65 2.41
CA TRP A 111 -7.44 0.07 1.34
C TRP A 111 -7.09 -0.56 0.00
N GLU A 112 -8.00 -0.54 -0.95
CA GLU A 112 -7.79 -1.06 -2.30
C GLU A 112 -8.31 -0.09 -3.34
N GLY A 113 -7.63 -0.02 -4.49
CA GLY A 113 -8.04 0.85 -5.59
C GLY A 113 -7.17 0.67 -6.84
N LEU A 114 -7.17 1.69 -7.71
CA LEU A 114 -6.49 1.67 -9.02
C LEU A 114 -6.95 0.49 -9.90
N CYS A 115 -8.14 0.60 -10.45
CA CYS A 115 -8.72 -0.44 -11.29
C CYS A 115 -8.13 -0.43 -12.72
N HIS A 116 -7.49 0.69 -13.09
CA HIS A 116 -6.82 0.91 -14.37
C HIS A 116 -5.36 1.29 -14.11
N PRO A 117 -4.43 0.95 -15.03
CA PRO A 117 -3.06 1.44 -14.95
C PRO A 117 -3.02 2.96 -14.94
N THR A 118 -2.12 3.54 -14.15
CA THR A 118 -1.78 4.96 -14.23
C THR A 118 -0.61 5.15 -15.19
N ALA A 119 -0.67 6.18 -16.06
CA ALA A 119 0.44 6.58 -16.91
C ALA A 119 1.28 7.70 -16.26
N ASP A 120 0.69 8.44 -15.32
CA ASP A 120 1.31 9.59 -14.69
C ASP A 120 2.13 9.14 -13.47
N VAL A 121 3.39 9.56 -13.43
CA VAL A 121 4.35 9.28 -12.34
C VAL A 121 4.56 10.56 -11.53
N GLU A 122 4.59 10.45 -10.21
CA GLU A 122 4.81 11.58 -9.30
C GLU A 122 6.23 11.61 -8.77
N ASP A 123 6.69 12.82 -8.46
CA ASP A 123 7.90 13.02 -7.69
C ASP A 123 7.62 12.86 -6.19
N TRP A 124 7.54 11.60 -5.74
CA TRP A 124 7.31 11.28 -4.35
C TRP A 124 8.39 11.80 -3.40
N ALA A 125 9.61 12.06 -3.89
CA ALA A 125 10.65 12.64 -3.06
C ALA A 125 10.30 14.09 -2.71
N THR A 126 9.99 14.91 -3.72
CA THR A 126 9.54 16.30 -3.52
C THR A 126 8.25 16.36 -2.71
N VAL A 127 7.25 15.52 -2.99
CA VAL A 127 5.99 15.47 -2.23
C VAL A 127 6.24 15.16 -0.75
N THR A 128 7.08 14.17 -0.46
CA THR A 128 7.40 13.80 0.92
C THR A 128 8.16 14.90 1.65
N GLU A 129 9.13 15.53 0.97
CA GLU A 129 9.88 16.66 1.53
C GLU A 129 8.94 17.84 1.87
N GLN A 130 8.02 18.19 0.97
CA GLN A 130 7.04 19.25 1.22
C GLN A 130 6.08 18.89 2.36
N ALA A 131 5.62 17.65 2.43
CA ALA A 131 4.73 17.19 3.49
C ALA A 131 5.40 17.27 4.88
N GLN A 132 6.71 17.01 4.97
CA GLN A 132 7.48 17.13 6.21
C GLN A 132 7.60 18.59 6.71
N ARG A 133 7.41 19.58 5.84
CA ARG A 133 7.44 21.00 6.20
C ARG A 133 6.11 21.50 6.77
N ALA A 134 5.03 20.71 6.68
CA ALA A 134 3.75 21.09 7.26
C ALA A 134 3.85 21.06 8.80
N PRO A 135 3.51 22.17 9.50
CA PRO A 135 3.53 22.18 10.96
C PRO A 135 2.49 21.20 11.49
N VAL A 136 2.92 20.29 12.36
CA VAL A 136 2.02 19.44 13.14
C VAL A 136 1.58 20.26 14.34
N CYS A 137 0.34 20.76 14.33
CA CYS A 137 -0.25 21.37 15.52
C CYS A 137 -0.59 20.24 16.50
N PHE A 138 -0.05 20.31 17.71
CA PHE A 138 -0.38 19.43 18.83
C PHE A 138 -1.49 20.05 19.68
#